data_AF-A0A2V8HIG9-F1
#
_entry.id   AF-A0A2V8HIG9-F1
#
_cell.length_a   1.000
_cell.length_b   1.000
_cell.length_c   1.000
_cell.angle_alpha   90.00
_cell.angle_beta   90.00
_cell.angle_gamma   90.00
#
_symmetry.space_group_name_H-M   'P 1'
#
loop_
_entity.id
_entity.type
_entity.pdbx_description
1 polymer ?
#
loop_
_entity_poly.entity_id
_entity_poly.type
_entity_poly.pdbx_seq_one_letter_code
_entity_poly.pdbx_strand_id
1 'polypeptide(L)'
;MLFSSTDVPPDHLGARGDRDGDRRKGGDRRTQPRSGPERRARDRRKAALRSTILAAATVAMPHQVKPESLNPAWMHPPVPSVTTTIESFVPIPAAHAYDEFIREASARYGVDATLVRSVMQTESAFDALAVSRAGAMGLMQLMPEVAEELGVEDPFDPRQNVMGGTRYLRRLLNLYDGNVPLALAGYNAGATNVAQYGGVPPFPETQNYVKQITHLVDSSRRARTK
;
A
#
# COMPACT_ATOMS: atom_id res chain seq x y z
N MET A 1 52.21 -52.88 -17.83
CA MET A 1 52.99 -52.05 -18.79
C MET A 1 52.48 -50.63 -18.60
N LEU A 2 53.05 -49.82 -17.70
CA LEU A 2 54.33 -49.08 -17.75
C LEU A 2 54.16 -47.65 -18.31
N PHE A 3 54.27 -46.66 -17.40
CA PHE A 3 54.73 -45.25 -17.50
C PHE A 3 54.03 -44.30 -18.50
N SER A 4 53.90 -42.98 -18.30
CA SER A 4 54.63 -41.97 -17.50
C SER A 4 53.68 -40.77 -17.28
N SER A 5 53.48 -40.19 -16.09
CA SER A 5 54.37 -39.30 -15.32
C SER A 5 54.91 -38.10 -16.09
N THR A 6 54.41 -36.90 -15.78
CA THR A 6 55.22 -35.68 -15.65
C THR A 6 54.64 -34.79 -14.56
N ASP A 7 55.49 -34.56 -13.54
CA ASP A 7 55.37 -33.63 -12.43
C ASP A 7 55.71 -32.18 -12.84
N VAL A 8 54.91 -31.23 -12.34
CA VAL A 8 55.23 -30.05 -11.48
C VAL A 8 56.75 -29.68 -11.36
N PRO A 9 57.17 -28.39 -11.48
CA PRO A 9 57.21 -27.51 -10.30
C PRO A 9 56.88 -25.99 -10.46
N PRO A 10 56.66 -25.32 -9.30
CA PRO A 10 56.27 -23.91 -9.14
C PRO A 10 57.48 -23.00 -8.84
N ASP A 11 57.32 -21.68 -8.95
CA ASP A 11 58.24 -20.64 -8.43
C ASP A 11 57.72 -19.24 -8.89
N HIS A 12 57.71 -18.10 -8.18
CA HIS A 12 58.41 -17.60 -7.00
C HIS A 12 57.64 -16.41 -6.35
N LEU A 13 57.55 -16.42 -5.01
CA LEU A 13 58.02 -15.38 -4.06
C LEU A 13 58.01 -13.88 -4.43
N GLY A 14 57.46 -13.04 -3.54
CA GLY A 14 58.12 -11.77 -3.18
C GLY A 14 57.27 -10.61 -2.64
N ALA A 15 57.67 -10.12 -1.45
CA ALA A 15 57.45 -8.79 -0.83
C ALA A 15 56.09 -8.53 -0.15
N ARG A 16 55.96 -8.60 1.19
CA ARG A 16 56.53 -7.75 2.29
C ARG A 16 56.40 -6.24 2.07
N GLY A 17 55.65 -5.59 2.97
CA GLY A 17 55.59 -4.15 3.12
C GLY A 17 54.85 -3.72 4.39
N ASP A 18 55.45 -3.99 5.55
CA ASP A 18 55.18 -3.29 6.82
C ASP A 18 55.71 -1.85 6.74
N ARG A 19 54.91 -0.86 7.15
CA ARG A 19 55.28 0.46 7.75
C ARG A 19 54.04 0.93 8.54
N ASP A 20 54.03 1.01 9.88
CA ASP A 20 54.80 1.89 10.76
C ASP A 20 54.68 3.36 10.29
N GLY A 21 54.22 4.36 11.02
CA GLY A 21 53.80 4.50 12.40
C GLY A 21 53.58 6.01 12.63
N ASP A 22 52.73 6.31 13.61
CA ASP A 22 52.95 7.34 14.61
C ASP A 22 52.70 8.85 14.31
N ARG A 23 51.88 9.42 15.23
CA ARG A 23 52.11 10.69 15.96
C ARG A 23 51.70 12.03 15.29
N ARG A 24 50.66 12.70 15.85
CA ARG A 24 50.78 13.78 16.88
C ARG A 24 49.53 14.70 17.02
N LYS A 25 49.13 14.86 18.30
CA LYS A 25 48.69 16.09 19.03
C LYS A 25 47.35 16.73 18.60
N GLY A 26 46.33 16.93 19.46
CA GLY A 26 46.35 17.26 20.89
C GLY A 26 46.42 18.79 21.07
N GLY A 27 45.35 19.44 21.56
CA GLY A 27 45.37 20.89 21.81
C GLY A 27 44.04 21.54 22.15
N ASP A 28 43.54 21.23 23.34
CA ASP A 28 42.47 21.88 24.09
C ASP A 28 42.66 23.40 24.29
N ARG A 29 41.58 24.20 24.26
CA ARG A 29 41.47 25.52 24.95
C ARG A 29 40.02 26.06 25.01
N ARG A 30 39.31 25.59 26.03
CA ARG A 30 38.64 26.35 27.11
C ARG A 30 38.07 27.77 26.86
N THR A 31 36.77 27.86 27.20
CA THR A 31 36.08 28.84 28.09
C THR A 31 35.91 30.30 27.67
N GLN A 32 34.66 30.80 27.71
CA GLN A 32 34.16 31.74 28.74
C GLN A 32 32.65 32.10 28.60
N PRO A 33 32.00 32.73 29.61
CA PRO A 33 30.68 32.32 30.11
C PRO A 33 29.48 33.22 29.72
N ARG A 34 28.28 32.68 30.00
CA ARG A 34 26.99 33.37 30.06
C ARG A 34 27.01 34.51 31.09
N SER A 35 26.45 35.66 30.73
CA SER A 35 26.07 36.74 31.66
C SER A 35 24.57 37.04 31.54
N GLY A 36 23.91 37.14 32.69
CA GLY A 36 22.47 37.21 32.87
C GLY A 36 21.85 38.63 32.80
N PRO A 37 20.56 38.72 33.16
CA PRO A 37 19.68 39.82 32.80
C PRO A 37 19.63 40.88 33.90
N GLU A 38 20.22 42.05 33.67
CA GLU A 38 19.98 43.23 34.51
C GLU A 38 20.59 44.45 33.85
N ARG A 39 19.76 45.30 33.23
CA ARG A 39 19.99 46.75 33.17
C ARG A 39 18.73 47.47 32.68
N ARG A 40 18.17 48.21 33.64
CA ARG A 40 17.50 49.53 33.48
C ARG A 40 16.00 49.52 33.25
N ALA A 41 15.30 49.18 34.33
CA ALA A 41 14.17 49.99 34.78
C ALA A 41 14.63 51.42 35.10
N ARG A 42 14.19 52.41 34.32
CA ARG A 42 13.94 53.80 34.73
C ARG A 42 13.52 54.61 33.51
N ASP A 43 12.23 54.59 33.22
CA ASP A 43 11.50 55.77 32.77
C ASP A 43 10.10 55.69 33.35
N ARG A 44 10.00 56.17 34.59
CA ARG A 44 8.74 56.51 35.23
C ARG A 44 8.42 57.96 34.86
N ARG A 45 7.14 58.25 34.68
CA ARG A 45 6.38 59.46 35.10
C ARG A 45 5.76 60.23 33.93
N LYS A 46 4.43 60.07 33.81
CA LYS A 46 3.37 61.07 33.61
C LYS A 46 2.07 60.26 33.43
N ALA A 47 0.98 60.43 34.16
CA ALA A 47 0.63 61.31 35.24
C ALA A 47 -0.44 60.60 36.08
N ALA A 48 -0.46 60.90 37.37
CA ALA A 48 -1.35 60.32 38.35
C ALA A 48 -2.72 61.01 38.34
N LEU A 49 -3.77 60.20 38.54
CA LEU A 49 -4.89 60.40 39.46
C LEU A 49 -5.86 61.58 39.26
N ARG A 50 -7.09 61.35 39.77
CA ARG A 50 -8.20 62.28 40.07
C ARG A 50 -9.25 62.28 38.95
N SER A 51 -10.53 62.09 39.19
CA SER A 51 -11.30 61.99 40.43
C SER A 51 -12.73 61.62 40.03
N THR A 52 -13.39 60.78 40.83
CA THR A 52 -14.83 60.58 40.82
C THR A 52 -15.56 61.90 41.09
N ILE A 53 -16.43 62.34 40.17
CA ILE A 53 -17.60 63.15 40.51
C ILE A 53 -18.81 62.55 39.81
N LEU A 54 -19.75 62.12 40.65
CA LEU A 54 -21.11 61.71 40.33
C LEU A 54 -21.93 62.96 40.04
N ALA A 55 -22.64 63.01 38.91
CA ALA A 55 -23.78 63.90 38.73
C ALA A 55 -24.87 63.15 37.95
N ALA A 56 -25.93 62.83 38.67
CA ALA A 56 -27.17 62.26 38.16
C ALA A 56 -28.11 63.39 37.70
N ALA A 57 -28.87 63.12 36.63
CA ALA A 57 -30.23 63.58 36.30
C ALA A 57 -30.37 63.76 34.77
N THR A 58 -31.42 63.37 34.07
CA THR A 58 -32.60 62.54 34.29
C THR A 58 -33.21 62.35 32.90
N VAL A 59 -33.68 61.14 32.63
CA VAL A 59 -34.82 60.76 31.77
C VAL A 59 -35.13 61.64 30.54
N ALA A 60 -34.90 61.08 29.35
CA ALA A 60 -35.75 61.35 28.19
C ALA A 60 -35.89 60.09 27.32
N MET A 61 -36.96 59.35 27.61
CA MET A 61 -37.74 58.50 26.70
C MET A 61 -37.04 57.30 26.01
N PRO A 62 -37.58 56.07 26.14
CA PRO A 62 -37.17 54.99 25.26
C PRO A 62 -37.61 55.39 23.85
N HIS A 63 -36.67 55.73 22.98
CA HIS A 63 -36.94 55.52 21.57
C HIS A 63 -37.12 54.01 21.45
N GLN A 64 -38.38 53.59 21.44
CA GLN A 64 -38.84 52.34 20.88
C GLN A 64 -38.36 52.33 19.43
N VAL A 65 -37.09 52.01 19.24
CA VAL A 65 -36.65 51.37 18.02
C VAL A 65 -37.42 50.07 18.06
N LYS A 66 -38.58 50.05 17.39
CA LYS A 66 -39.18 48.79 16.99
C LYS A 66 -38.00 48.00 16.43
N PRO A 67 -37.62 46.84 16.98
CA PRO A 67 -36.74 45.97 16.23
C PRO A 67 -37.52 45.72 14.96
N GLU A 68 -37.15 46.44 13.89
CA GLU A 68 -37.54 46.09 12.55
C GLU A 68 -37.09 44.66 12.47
N SER A 69 -38.06 43.75 12.52
CA SER A 69 -37.84 42.33 12.70
C SER A 69 -36.79 41.97 11.69
N LEU A 70 -35.56 41.71 12.15
CA LEU A 70 -34.46 41.32 11.28
C LEU A 70 -35.01 40.14 10.51
N ASN A 71 -35.28 40.33 9.23
CA ASN A 71 -35.88 39.30 8.42
C ASN A 71 -34.83 38.17 8.43
N PRO A 72 -35.11 37.00 9.02
CA PRO A 72 -34.08 35.97 9.22
C PRO A 72 -33.49 35.49 7.88
N ALA A 73 -34.14 35.84 6.77
CA ALA A 73 -33.67 35.71 5.40
C ALA A 73 -32.28 36.35 5.14
N TRP A 74 -31.82 37.33 5.93
CA TRP A 74 -30.50 37.95 5.75
C TRP A 74 -29.37 37.29 6.56
N MET A 75 -29.67 36.29 7.39
CA MET A 75 -28.67 35.54 8.16
C MET A 75 -28.16 34.28 7.44
N HIS A 76 -28.84 33.84 6.38
CA HIS A 76 -28.41 32.70 5.56
C HIS A 76 -28.53 33.06 4.08
N PRO A 77 -27.42 33.30 3.34
CA PRO A 77 -27.51 33.37 1.88
C PRO A 77 -28.13 32.06 1.38
N PRO A 78 -28.97 32.09 0.33
CA PRO A 78 -29.50 30.86 -0.25
C PRO A 78 -28.33 30.03 -0.75
N VAL A 79 -27.97 28.99 0.00
CA VAL A 79 -27.00 28.00 -0.46
C VAL A 79 -27.69 27.16 -1.53
N PRO A 80 -27.09 26.99 -2.71
CA PRO A 80 -27.67 26.12 -3.72
C PRO A 80 -27.81 24.73 -3.13
N SER A 81 -29.06 24.28 -2.97
CA SER A 81 -29.36 22.94 -2.49
C SER A 81 -29.56 22.03 -3.70
N VAL A 82 -28.63 21.10 -3.90
CA VAL A 82 -28.76 20.06 -4.92
C VAL A 82 -29.50 18.89 -4.29
N THR A 83 -30.73 18.66 -4.72
CA THR A 83 -31.45 17.43 -4.41
C THR A 83 -31.23 16.47 -5.57
N THR A 84 -30.50 15.39 -5.34
CA THR A 84 -30.44 14.26 -6.26
C THR A 84 -31.42 13.19 -5.79
N THR A 85 -32.18 12.61 -6.71
CA THR A 85 -33.04 11.47 -6.43
C THR A 85 -32.43 10.25 -7.08
N ILE A 86 -32.04 9.26 -6.27
CA ILE A 86 -31.64 7.94 -6.77
C ILE A 86 -32.93 7.18 -7.08
N GLU A 87 -33.33 7.14 -8.35
CA GLU A 87 -34.55 6.46 -8.77
C GLU A 87 -34.47 4.94 -8.59
N SER A 88 -33.27 4.37 -8.74
CA SER A 88 -33.02 2.95 -8.54
C SER A 88 -31.56 2.67 -8.20
N PHE A 89 -31.34 1.61 -7.42
CA PHE A 89 -30.02 1.08 -7.09
C PHE A 89 -30.01 -0.41 -7.42
N VAL A 90 -29.13 -0.81 -8.33
CA VAL A 90 -28.91 -2.23 -8.65
C VAL A 90 -27.58 -2.64 -8.01
N PRO A 91 -27.59 -3.45 -6.94
CA PRO A 91 -26.35 -3.93 -6.36
C PRO A 91 -25.65 -4.87 -7.35
N ILE A 92 -24.39 -4.56 -7.65
CA ILE A 92 -23.52 -5.49 -8.39
C ILE A 92 -22.99 -6.51 -7.39
N PRO A 93 -23.23 -7.82 -7.57
CA PRO A 93 -22.62 -8.84 -6.72
C PRO A 93 -21.10 -8.72 -6.76
N ALA A 94 -20.42 -8.92 -5.63
CA ALA A 94 -18.95 -8.80 -5.53
C ALA A 94 -18.21 -9.64 -6.60
N ALA A 95 -18.77 -10.80 -6.95
CA ALA A 95 -18.24 -11.70 -7.99
C ALA A 95 -18.16 -11.08 -9.40
N HIS A 96 -18.88 -9.98 -9.64
CA HIS A 96 -18.91 -9.24 -10.90
C HIS A 96 -18.28 -7.85 -10.82
N ALA A 97 -17.87 -7.41 -9.63
CA ALA A 97 -17.38 -6.04 -9.40
C ALA A 97 -16.11 -5.70 -10.20
N TYR A 98 -15.31 -6.72 -10.57
CA TYR A 98 -14.02 -6.56 -11.25
C TYR A 98 -13.99 -7.21 -12.65
N ASP A 99 -15.16 -7.49 -13.24
CA ASP A 99 -15.27 -8.19 -14.52
C ASP A 99 -14.51 -7.48 -15.66
N GLU A 100 -14.47 -6.15 -15.64
CA GLU A 100 -13.73 -5.38 -16.63
C GLU A 100 -12.21 -5.60 -16.52
N PHE A 101 -11.65 -5.52 -15.31
CA PHE A 101 -10.22 -5.77 -15.08
C PHE A 101 -9.83 -7.21 -15.36
N ILE A 102 -10.70 -8.18 -14.99
CA ILE A 102 -10.50 -9.59 -15.29
C ILE A 102 -10.44 -9.80 -16.81
N ARG A 103 -11.39 -9.21 -17.57
CA ARG A 103 -11.43 -9.32 -19.03
C ARG A 103 -10.22 -8.64 -19.67
N GLU A 104 -9.83 -7.46 -19.19
CA GLU A 104 -8.65 -6.73 -19.67
C GLU A 104 -7.37 -7.57 -19.47
N ALA A 105 -7.14 -8.07 -18.26
CA ALA A 105 -5.96 -8.86 -17.93
C ALA A 105 -5.94 -10.19 -18.69
N SER A 106 -7.09 -10.87 -18.77
CA SER A 106 -7.28 -12.11 -19.54
C SER A 106 -6.89 -11.92 -21.00
N ALA A 107 -7.41 -10.88 -21.66
CA ALA A 107 -7.11 -10.57 -23.05
C ALA A 107 -5.63 -10.22 -23.26
N ARG A 108 -5.03 -9.44 -22.35
CA ARG A 108 -3.64 -9.01 -22.46
C ARG A 108 -2.63 -10.15 -22.29
N TYR A 109 -2.87 -11.06 -21.35
CA TYR A 109 -1.91 -12.12 -21.01
C TYR A 109 -2.26 -13.49 -21.57
N GLY A 110 -3.42 -13.63 -22.23
CA GLY A 110 -3.85 -14.90 -22.82
C GLY A 110 -4.19 -15.97 -21.78
N VAL A 111 -4.78 -15.56 -20.65
CA VAL A 111 -5.23 -16.46 -19.58
C VAL A 111 -6.76 -16.50 -19.57
N ASP A 112 -7.37 -17.67 -19.41
CA ASP A 112 -8.83 -17.81 -19.35
C ASP A 112 -9.43 -16.92 -18.25
N ALA A 113 -10.35 -16.01 -18.61
CA ALA A 113 -11.00 -15.10 -17.67
C ALA A 113 -11.69 -15.84 -16.52
N THR A 114 -12.19 -17.05 -16.77
CA THR A 114 -12.77 -17.90 -15.74
C THR A 114 -11.74 -18.39 -14.74
N LEU A 115 -10.53 -18.72 -15.19
CA LEU A 115 -9.43 -19.10 -14.31
C LEU A 115 -9.00 -17.91 -13.44
N VAL A 116 -8.82 -16.72 -14.04
CA VAL A 116 -8.47 -15.49 -13.29
C VAL A 116 -9.52 -15.18 -12.23
N ARG A 117 -10.81 -15.21 -12.58
CA ARG A 117 -11.91 -15.00 -11.61
C ARG A 117 -11.89 -16.04 -10.49
N SER A 118 -11.63 -17.31 -10.82
CA SER A 118 -11.61 -18.40 -9.82
C SER A 118 -10.44 -18.26 -8.85
N VAL A 119 -9.26 -17.86 -9.34
CA VAL A 119 -8.10 -17.53 -8.48
C VAL A 119 -8.47 -16.37 -7.56
N MET A 120 -8.94 -15.24 -8.09
CA MET A 120 -9.35 -14.08 -7.29
C MET A 120 -10.39 -14.42 -6.22
N GLN A 121 -11.38 -15.26 -6.56
CA GLN A 121 -12.38 -15.72 -5.62
C GLN A 121 -11.77 -16.54 -4.48
N THR A 122 -10.82 -17.43 -4.78
CA THR A 122 -10.14 -18.26 -3.78
C THR A 122 -9.17 -17.45 -2.92
N GLU A 123 -8.50 -16.46 -3.50
CA GLU A 123 -7.48 -15.65 -2.81
C GLU A 123 -8.07 -14.65 -1.83
N SER A 124 -9.06 -13.86 -2.25
CA SER A 124 -9.58 -12.76 -1.40
C SER A 124 -11.09 -12.71 -1.29
N ALA A 125 -11.81 -13.62 -1.93
CA ALA A 125 -13.26 -13.53 -2.08
C ALA A 125 -13.71 -12.14 -2.61
N PHE A 126 -12.92 -11.55 -3.52
CA PHE A 126 -13.14 -10.24 -4.13
C PHE A 126 -12.94 -9.04 -3.18
N ASP A 127 -12.27 -9.23 -2.05
CA ASP A 127 -11.82 -8.12 -1.20
C ASP A 127 -10.51 -7.53 -1.76
N ALA A 128 -10.56 -6.27 -2.21
CA ALA A 128 -9.41 -5.55 -2.75
C ALA A 128 -8.44 -5.06 -1.65
N LEU A 129 -8.88 -5.03 -0.40
CA LEU A 129 -8.08 -4.60 0.75
C LEU A 129 -7.56 -5.78 1.59
N ALA A 130 -7.76 -7.02 1.11
CA ALA A 130 -7.35 -8.22 1.81
C ALA A 130 -5.84 -8.25 2.06
N VAL A 131 -5.46 -8.60 3.30
CA VAL A 131 -4.07 -8.83 3.69
C VAL A 131 -3.99 -10.16 4.44
N SER A 132 -3.19 -11.11 3.93
CA SER A 132 -2.96 -12.38 4.62
C SER A 132 -2.02 -12.23 5.80
N ARG A 133 -1.96 -13.25 6.68
CA ARG A 133 -0.99 -13.30 7.78
C ARG A 133 0.46 -13.29 7.32
N ALA A 134 0.72 -13.79 6.10
CA ALA A 134 2.04 -13.80 5.48
C ALA A 134 2.37 -12.47 4.75
N GLY A 135 1.40 -11.55 4.65
CA GLY A 135 1.58 -10.26 3.99
C GLY A 135 1.21 -10.24 2.50
N ALA A 136 0.48 -11.25 2.01
CA ALA A 136 -0.07 -11.22 0.65
C ALA A 136 -1.19 -10.17 0.57
N MET A 137 -1.27 -9.42 -0.54
CA MET A 137 -2.11 -8.22 -0.64
C MET A 137 -3.06 -8.24 -1.84
N GLY A 138 -4.27 -7.72 -1.60
CA GLY A 138 -5.27 -7.40 -2.60
C GLY A 138 -5.98 -8.60 -3.24
N LEU A 139 -6.62 -8.35 -4.38
CA LEU A 139 -7.56 -9.27 -5.04
C LEU A 139 -6.98 -10.65 -5.38
N MET A 140 -5.72 -10.68 -5.80
CA MET A 140 -5.01 -11.90 -6.21
C MET A 140 -3.88 -12.26 -5.23
N GLN A 141 -3.90 -11.67 -4.02
CA GLN A 141 -2.99 -11.95 -2.91
C GLN A 141 -1.52 -12.01 -3.35
N LEU A 142 -1.02 -10.90 -3.92
CA LEU A 142 0.37 -10.80 -4.31
C LEU A 142 1.26 -10.63 -3.08
N MET A 143 2.28 -11.45 -2.96
CA MET A 143 3.36 -11.21 -1.98
C MET A 143 4.10 -9.92 -2.35
N PRO A 144 4.62 -9.15 -1.37
CA PRO A 144 5.28 -7.87 -1.64
C PRO A 144 6.41 -7.97 -2.68
N GLU A 145 7.26 -8.99 -2.56
CA GLU A 145 8.37 -9.25 -3.49
C GLU A 145 7.88 -9.52 -4.92
N VAL A 146 6.76 -10.25 -5.05
CA VAL A 146 6.15 -10.56 -6.34
C VAL A 146 5.49 -9.31 -6.95
N ALA A 147 4.83 -8.50 -6.13
CA ALA A 147 4.26 -7.23 -6.58
C ALA A 147 5.35 -6.29 -7.14
N GLU A 148 6.48 -6.19 -6.45
CA GLU A 148 7.65 -5.41 -6.88
C GLU A 148 8.22 -5.94 -8.21
N GLU A 149 8.46 -7.26 -8.32
CA GLU A 149 8.98 -7.88 -9.55
C GLU A 149 8.07 -7.61 -10.76
N LEU A 150 6.76 -7.52 -10.54
CA LEU A 150 5.76 -7.32 -11.59
C LEU A 150 5.51 -5.85 -11.93
N GLY A 151 6.08 -4.91 -11.16
CA GLY A 151 5.88 -3.47 -11.31
C GLY A 151 4.49 -3.02 -10.85
N VAL A 152 3.93 -3.67 -9.82
CA VAL A 152 2.70 -3.24 -9.15
C VAL A 152 3.09 -2.21 -8.09
N GLU A 153 2.74 -0.94 -8.33
CA GLU A 153 3.06 0.17 -7.43
C GLU A 153 2.13 0.19 -6.21
N ASP A 154 0.84 -0.08 -6.43
CA ASP A 154 -0.16 -0.21 -5.38
C ASP A 154 -0.87 -1.58 -5.47
N PRO A 155 -0.52 -2.54 -4.58
CA PRO A 155 -1.19 -3.84 -4.52
C PRO A 155 -2.67 -3.78 -4.11
N PHE A 156 -3.15 -2.66 -3.57
CA PHE A 156 -4.56 -2.46 -3.23
C PHE A 156 -5.36 -1.79 -4.35
N ASP A 157 -4.70 -1.25 -5.38
CA ASP A 157 -5.39 -0.84 -6.60
C ASP A 157 -5.90 -2.08 -7.34
N PRO A 158 -7.23 -2.22 -7.51
CA PRO A 158 -7.82 -3.44 -8.09
C PRO A 158 -7.25 -3.77 -9.46
N ARG A 159 -7.06 -2.75 -10.32
CA ARG A 159 -6.60 -2.98 -11.68
C ARG A 159 -5.14 -3.44 -11.68
N GLN A 160 -4.26 -2.74 -10.97
CA GLN A 160 -2.84 -3.12 -10.88
C GLN A 160 -2.67 -4.52 -10.31
N ASN A 161 -3.40 -4.86 -9.24
CA ASN A 161 -3.32 -6.18 -8.61
C ASN A 161 -3.77 -7.30 -9.57
N VAL A 162 -4.91 -7.12 -10.26
CA VAL A 162 -5.41 -8.10 -11.25
C VAL A 162 -4.46 -8.25 -12.43
N MET A 163 -3.89 -7.14 -12.90
CA MET A 163 -2.91 -7.15 -13.98
C MET A 163 -1.61 -7.87 -13.58
N GLY A 164 -1.10 -7.61 -12.37
CA GLY A 164 0.07 -8.29 -11.80
C GLY A 164 -0.18 -9.78 -11.61
N GLY A 165 -1.23 -10.15 -10.87
CA GLY A 165 -1.55 -11.54 -10.58
C GLY A 165 -1.83 -12.37 -11.83
N THR A 166 -2.52 -11.81 -12.83
CA THR A 166 -2.73 -12.52 -14.10
C THR A 166 -1.42 -12.70 -14.88
N ARG A 167 -0.52 -11.70 -14.86
CA ARG A 167 0.81 -11.82 -15.47
C ARG A 167 1.64 -12.90 -14.78
N TYR A 168 1.60 -12.98 -13.46
CA TYR A 168 2.28 -14.02 -12.69
C TYR A 168 1.72 -15.41 -12.99
N LEU A 169 0.39 -15.54 -13.02
CA LEU A 169 -0.28 -16.77 -13.42
C LEU A 169 0.10 -17.20 -14.85
N ARG A 170 0.22 -16.26 -15.79
CA ARG A 170 0.72 -16.54 -17.15
C ARG A 170 2.16 -17.06 -17.15
N ARG A 171 3.04 -16.49 -16.32
CA ARG A 171 4.43 -16.99 -16.17
C ARG A 171 4.44 -18.44 -15.69
N LEU A 172 3.62 -18.77 -14.70
CA LEU A 172 3.51 -20.14 -14.17
C LEU A 172 2.92 -21.10 -15.20
N LEU A 173 1.90 -20.68 -15.96
CA LEU A 173 1.37 -21.48 -17.06
C LEU A 173 2.44 -21.76 -18.12
N ASN A 174 3.29 -20.78 -18.45
CA ASN A 174 4.42 -21.01 -19.36
C ASN A 174 5.46 -21.95 -18.76
N LEU A 175 5.76 -21.83 -17.47
CA LEU A 175 6.73 -22.68 -16.78
C LEU A 175 6.32 -24.15 -16.76
N TYR A 176 5.02 -24.45 -16.78
CA TYR A 176 4.48 -25.81 -16.75
C TYR A 176 3.74 -26.19 -18.03
N ASP A 177 4.10 -25.62 -19.19
CA ASP A 177 3.58 -25.99 -20.51
C ASP A 177 2.04 -25.99 -20.61
N GLY A 178 1.40 -25.04 -19.93
CA GLY A 178 -0.06 -24.90 -19.87
C GLY A 178 -0.76 -25.84 -18.88
N ASN A 179 -0.01 -26.61 -18.08
CA ASN A 179 -0.57 -27.47 -17.04
C ASN A 179 -1.15 -26.61 -15.89
N VAL A 180 -2.47 -26.41 -15.93
CA VAL A 180 -3.19 -25.56 -14.98
C VAL A 180 -3.01 -26.04 -13.52
N PRO A 181 -3.16 -27.33 -13.16
CA PRO A 181 -2.89 -27.80 -11.81
C PRO A 181 -1.50 -27.45 -11.28
N LEU A 182 -0.45 -27.61 -12.08
CA LEU A 182 0.92 -27.27 -11.66
C LEU A 182 1.12 -25.76 -11.54
N ALA A 183 0.53 -24.97 -12.45
CA ALA A 183 0.57 -23.52 -12.37
C ALA A 183 -0.12 -23.00 -11.10
N LEU A 184 -1.28 -23.55 -10.74
CA LEU A 184 -1.99 -23.20 -9.50
C LEU A 184 -1.20 -23.63 -8.25
N ALA A 185 -0.57 -24.81 -8.29
CA ALA A 185 0.31 -25.24 -7.20
C ALA A 185 1.52 -24.29 -7.05
N GLY A 186 2.11 -23.84 -8.17
CA GLY A 186 3.21 -22.88 -8.16
C GLY A 186 2.77 -21.47 -7.73
N TYR A 187 1.51 -21.11 -7.95
CA TYR A 187 0.95 -19.83 -7.49
C TYR A 187 0.84 -19.82 -5.96
N ASN A 188 0.30 -20.88 -5.37
CA ASN A 188 0.07 -20.98 -3.93
C ASN A 188 1.32 -21.38 -3.13
N ALA A 189 2.05 -22.40 -3.58
CA ALA A 189 3.21 -22.95 -2.86
C ALA A 189 4.56 -22.45 -3.39
N GLY A 190 4.58 -21.70 -4.48
CA GLY A 190 5.81 -21.29 -5.16
C GLY A 190 6.35 -22.36 -6.10
N ALA A 191 6.91 -21.91 -7.22
CA ALA A 191 7.42 -22.78 -8.28
C ALA A 191 8.56 -23.72 -7.82
N THR A 192 9.36 -23.28 -6.85
CA THR A 192 10.45 -24.07 -6.25
C THR A 192 9.93 -25.34 -5.60
N ASN A 193 8.81 -25.26 -4.86
CA ASN A 193 8.21 -26.44 -4.24
C ASN A 193 7.68 -27.41 -5.29
N VAL A 194 6.99 -26.92 -6.32
CA VAL A 194 6.52 -27.77 -7.42
C VAL A 194 7.68 -28.50 -8.11
N ALA A 195 8.80 -27.80 -8.34
CA ALA A 195 10.00 -28.39 -8.91
C ALA A 195 10.63 -29.45 -7.99
N GLN A 196 10.73 -29.17 -6.69
CA GLN A 196 11.30 -30.09 -5.70
C GLN A 196 10.50 -31.39 -5.59
N TYR A 197 9.17 -31.31 -5.64
CA TYR A 197 8.29 -32.48 -5.55
C TYR A 197 7.99 -33.14 -6.90
N GLY A 198 8.38 -32.53 -8.02
CA GLY A 198 8.09 -33.03 -9.37
C GLY A 198 6.60 -33.05 -9.72
N GLY A 199 5.79 -32.21 -9.06
CA GLY A 199 4.34 -32.23 -9.17
C GLY A 199 3.67 -31.30 -8.16
N VAL A 200 2.35 -31.44 -7.99
CA VAL A 200 1.63 -30.72 -6.92
C VAL A 200 2.20 -31.17 -5.57
N PRO A 201 2.79 -30.27 -4.76
CA PRO A 201 3.38 -30.64 -3.47
C PRO A 201 2.36 -31.33 -2.55
N PRO A 202 2.78 -32.23 -1.66
CA PRO A 202 1.92 -32.92 -0.70
C PRO A 202 1.49 -32.01 0.47
N PHE A 203 1.23 -30.73 0.20
CA PHE A 203 0.74 -29.77 1.16
C PHE A 203 -0.80 -29.78 1.09
N PRO A 204 -1.51 -30.10 2.19
CA PRO A 204 -2.97 -30.16 2.17
C PRO A 204 -3.63 -28.86 1.68
N GLU A 205 -3.07 -27.72 2.06
CA GLU A 205 -3.51 -26.39 1.61
C GLU A 205 -3.43 -26.26 0.09
N THR A 206 -2.27 -26.54 -0.51
CA THR A 206 -2.05 -26.45 -1.95
C THR A 206 -2.91 -27.43 -2.74
N GLN A 207 -3.08 -28.66 -2.27
CA GLN A 207 -3.97 -29.63 -2.91
C GLN A 207 -5.42 -29.17 -2.89
N ASN A 208 -5.88 -28.62 -1.76
CA ASN A 208 -7.22 -28.07 -1.62
C ASN A 208 -7.41 -26.83 -2.52
N TYR A 209 -6.41 -25.96 -2.60
CA TYR A 209 -6.38 -24.78 -3.46
C TYR A 209 -6.58 -25.17 -4.94
N VAL A 210 -5.78 -26.10 -5.44
CA VAL A 210 -5.87 -26.62 -6.82
C VAL A 210 -7.25 -27.23 -7.08
N LYS A 211 -7.74 -28.06 -6.15
CA LYS A 211 -9.06 -28.72 -6.26
C LYS A 211 -10.21 -27.70 -6.29
N GLN A 212 -10.18 -26.71 -5.41
CA GLN A 212 -11.22 -25.70 -5.30
C GLN A 212 -11.32 -24.88 -6.59
N ILE A 213 -10.20 -24.38 -7.11
CA ILE A 213 -10.18 -23.57 -8.32
C ILE A 213 -10.62 -24.39 -9.53
N THR A 214 -10.16 -25.64 -9.64
CA THR A 214 -10.61 -26.54 -10.73
C THR A 214 -12.13 -26.71 -10.71
N HIS A 215 -12.71 -26.91 -9.52
CA HIS A 215 -14.16 -27.02 -9.37
C HIS A 215 -14.90 -25.72 -9.73
N LEU A 216 -14.38 -24.55 -9.36
CA LEU A 216 -14.95 -23.25 -9.71
C LEU A 216 -14.93 -23.01 -11.23
N VAL A 217 -13.82 -23.36 -11.89
CA VAL A 217 -13.67 -23.25 -13.34
C VAL A 217 -14.67 -24.14 -14.07
N ASP A 218 -14.78 -25.41 -13.67
CA ASP A 218 -15.70 -26.36 -14.29
C ASP A 218 -17.17 -25.96 -14.09
N SER A 219 -17.51 -25.51 -12.88
CA SER A 219 -18.87 -25.02 -12.57
C SER A 219 -19.24 -23.82 -13.43
N SER A 220 -18.32 -22.86 -13.58
CA SER A 220 -18.50 -21.67 -14.41
C SER A 220 -18.59 -21.98 -15.91
N ARG A 221 -17.86 -23.00 -16.39
CA ARG A 221 -17.97 -23.49 -17.77
C ARG A 221 -19.32 -24.12 -18.04
N ARG A 222 -19.82 -24.97 -17.15
CA ARG A 222 -21.15 -25.61 -17.26
C ARG A 222 -22.28 -24.58 -17.24
N ALA A 223 -22.16 -23.52 -16.45
CA ALA A 223 -23.16 -22.46 -16.37
C ALA A 223 -23.29 -21.64 -17.67
N ARG A 224 -22.23 -21.54 -18.48
CA ARG A 224 -22.26 -20.81 -19.77
C ARG A 224 -22.83 -21.60 -20.93
N THR A 225 -22.92 -22.91 -20.81
CA THR A 225 -23.44 -23.80 -21.88
C THR A 225 -24.96 -24.02 -21.79
N LYS A 226 -25.58 -23.58 -20.70
CA LYS A 226 -27.04 -23.59 -20.53
C LYS A 226 -27.62 -22.24 -20.90
#